data_AF-A0A2N2G1P3-F1
#
_entry.id   AF-A0A2N2G1P3-F1
#
_cell.length_a   1.000
_cell.length_b   1.000
_cell.length_c   1.000
_cell.angle_alpha   90.00
_cell.angle_beta   90.00
_cell.angle_gamma   90.00
#
_symmetry.space_group_name_H-M   'P 1'
#
loop_
_entity.id
_entity.type
_entity.pdbx_description
1 polymer ?
#
loop_
_entity_poly.entity_id
_entity_poly.type
_entity_poly.pdbx_seq_one_letter_code
_entity_poly.pdbx_strand_id
1 'polypeptide(L)'
;MRKLPSNFKQYQVIKAHSKSMNHDDTKLWFIQAFTGFVMFFLGSVHLYIIMTNSADIGPYESADRVWSEWMWPLYILLLLAVEFHGTIGLYRLCVKWGWFDGENPKATRIALKKVKWALTVFFLVLGFASLAAYMKIGMENAANGTVGQKYTPSAKVMEFNITNKSVGGIA
;
A
#
# COMPACT_ATOMS: atom_id res chain seq x y z
N MET A 1 3.10 19.56 2.99
CA MET A 1 4.08 20.63 2.66
C MET A 1 4.30 21.65 3.77
N ARG A 2 3.29 22.35 4.29
CA ARG A 2 3.44 23.43 5.32
C ARG A 2 4.22 23.08 6.61
N LYS A 3 4.43 21.79 6.89
CA LYS A 3 5.09 21.30 8.11
C LYS A 3 6.53 20.86 7.88
N LEU A 4 7.04 20.92 6.64
CA LEU A 4 8.43 20.61 6.33
C LEU A 4 9.33 21.83 6.61
N PRO A 5 10.62 21.62 6.94
CA PRO A 5 11.58 22.72 7.03
C PRO A 5 11.64 23.48 5.69
N SER A 6 11.42 24.78 5.72
CA SER A 6 11.32 25.61 4.50
C SER A 6 12.63 26.29 4.11
N ASN A 7 13.66 26.19 4.95
CA ASN A 7 15.00 26.71 4.65
C ASN A 7 16.11 25.87 5.29
N PHE A 8 17.34 26.11 4.83
CA PHE A 8 18.52 25.37 5.27
C PHE A 8 18.76 25.44 6.78
N LYS A 9 18.59 26.63 7.39
CA LYS A 9 18.78 26.82 8.83
C LYS A 9 17.78 25.97 9.64
N GLN A 10 16.50 25.96 9.26
CA GLN A 10 15.49 25.11 9.90
C GLN A 10 15.81 23.63 9.76
N TYR A 11 16.24 23.18 8.57
CA TYR A 11 16.64 21.79 8.34
C TYR A 11 17.83 21.38 9.21
N GLN A 12 18.87 22.21 9.30
CA GLN A 12 20.03 21.94 10.15
C GLN A 12 19.65 21.85 11.62
N VAL A 13 18.87 22.82 12.12
CA VAL A 13 18.44 22.86 13.54
C VAL A 13 17.60 21.64 13.88
N ILE A 14 16.57 21.32 13.09
CA ILE A 14 15.68 20.20 13.40
C ILE A 14 16.41 18.85 13.28
N LYS A 15 17.34 18.71 12.33
CA LYS A 15 18.17 17.50 12.17
C LYS A 15 19.11 17.32 13.35
N ALA A 16 19.80 18.38 13.78
CA ALA A 16 20.69 18.34 14.94
C ALA A 16 19.91 18.03 16.23
N HIS A 17 18.76 18.67 16.41
CA HIS A 17 17.87 18.44 17.57
C HIS A 17 17.36 16.99 17.62
N SER A 18 16.92 16.45 16.48
CA SER A 18 16.48 15.05 16.36
C SER A 18 17.57 14.06 16.74
N LYS A 19 18.81 14.31 16.27
CA LYS A 19 19.97 13.48 16.58
C LYS A 19 20.33 13.54 18.08
N SER A 20 20.26 14.72 18.68
CA SER A 20 20.59 14.94 20.10
C SER A 20 19.54 14.33 21.05
N MET A 21 18.24 14.48 20.74
CA MET A 21 17.15 14.04 21.61
C MET A 21 17.03 12.51 21.72
N ASN A 22 17.48 11.77 20.71
CA ASN A 22 17.35 10.31 20.62
C ASN A 22 15.92 9.79 20.91
N HIS A 23 14.88 10.53 20.49
CA HIS A 23 13.48 10.20 20.76
C HIS A 23 12.78 9.58 19.55
N ASP A 24 12.12 8.45 19.77
CA ASP A 24 11.54 7.63 18.69
C ASP A 24 10.47 8.35 17.87
N ASP A 25 9.53 9.06 18.51
CA ASP A 25 8.44 9.68 17.75
C ASP A 25 8.94 10.87 16.91
N THR A 26 10.02 11.50 17.35
CA THR A 26 10.73 12.52 16.56
C THR A 26 11.34 11.88 15.31
N LYS A 27 12.05 10.74 15.45
CA LYS A 27 12.59 9.99 14.31
C LYS A 27 11.48 9.53 13.34
N LEU A 28 10.38 8.99 13.88
CA LEU A 28 9.22 8.59 13.10
C LEU A 28 8.60 9.76 12.32
N TRP A 29 8.66 10.98 12.85
CA TRP A 29 8.17 12.17 12.16
C TRP A 29 9.05 12.49 10.94
N PHE A 30 10.38 12.39 11.07
CA PHE A 30 11.29 12.53 9.93
C PHE A 30 11.04 11.49 8.84
N ILE A 31 10.79 10.24 9.23
CA ILE A 31 10.44 9.18 8.26
C ILE A 31 9.18 9.56 7.49
N GLN A 32 8.10 10.00 8.17
CA GLN A 32 6.89 10.41 7.47
C GLN A 32 7.10 11.65 6.58
N ALA A 33 7.90 12.61 7.02
CA ALA A 33 8.25 13.77 6.21
C ALA A 33 8.98 13.36 4.92
N PHE A 34 9.97 12.47 5.04
CA PHE A 34 10.73 11.95 3.90
C PHE A 34 9.86 11.11 2.96
N THR A 35 9.11 10.14 3.47
CA THR A 35 8.24 9.29 2.63
C THR A 35 7.13 10.09 1.96
N GLY A 36 6.59 11.11 2.65
CA GLY A 36 5.61 12.03 2.07
C GLY A 36 6.19 12.85 0.92
N PHE A 37 7.45 13.26 1.03
CA PHE A 37 8.16 13.93 -0.06
C PHE A 37 8.40 12.99 -1.25
N VAL A 38 8.87 11.77 -1.01
CA VAL A 38 9.10 10.75 -2.05
C VAL A 38 7.81 10.42 -2.81
N MET A 39 6.67 10.30 -2.11
CA MET A 39 5.38 9.99 -2.73
C MET A 39 4.85 11.06 -3.69
N PHE A 40 5.32 12.31 -3.63
CA PHE A 40 4.94 13.31 -4.65
C PHE A 40 5.34 12.87 -6.05
N PHE A 41 6.44 12.14 -6.19
CA PHE A 41 6.93 11.67 -7.47
C PHE A 41 6.35 10.27 -7.77
N LEU A 42 6.57 9.32 -6.84
CA LEU A 42 6.17 7.92 -7.06
C LEU A 42 4.65 7.74 -7.14
N GLY A 43 3.92 8.38 -6.22
CA GLY A 43 2.46 8.30 -6.17
C GLY A 43 1.80 8.94 -7.39
N SER A 44 2.34 10.07 -7.86
CA SER A 44 1.80 10.77 -9.05
C SER A 44 1.91 9.92 -10.31
N VAL A 45 3.06 9.27 -10.54
CA VAL A 45 3.24 8.36 -11.70
C VAL A 45 2.26 7.19 -11.63
N HIS A 46 2.16 6.53 -10.47
CA HIS A 46 1.23 5.41 -10.29
C HIS A 46 -0.23 5.83 -10.53
N LEU A 47 -0.67 6.93 -9.91
CA LEU A 47 -2.05 7.40 -10.03
C LEU A 47 -2.40 7.83 -11.46
N TYR A 48 -1.47 8.48 -12.16
CA TYR A 48 -1.71 8.89 -13.54
C TYR A 48 -1.94 7.67 -14.45
N ILE A 49 -1.08 6.64 -14.37
CA ILE A 49 -1.19 5.42 -15.17
C ILE A 49 -2.51 4.69 -14.90
N ILE A 50 -2.88 4.50 -13.63
CA ILE A 50 -4.12 3.81 -13.27
C ILE A 50 -5.35 4.60 -13.72
N MET A 51 -5.29 5.93 -13.67
CA MET A 51 -6.38 6.80 -14.11
C MET A 51 -6.57 6.77 -15.64
N THR A 52 -5.49 6.76 -16.43
CA THR A 52 -5.58 6.80 -17.89
C THR A 52 -5.73 5.43 -18.53
N ASN A 53 -5.25 4.36 -17.88
CA ASN A 53 -5.22 2.99 -18.42
C ASN A 53 -6.06 2.03 -17.56
N SER A 54 -7.20 2.50 -17.07
CA SER A 54 -8.06 1.74 -16.15
C SER A 54 -8.64 0.45 -16.74
N ALA A 55 -8.77 0.38 -18.08
CA ALA A 55 -9.22 -0.81 -18.79
C ALA A 55 -8.19 -1.95 -18.81
N ASP A 56 -6.93 -1.66 -18.44
CA ASP A 56 -5.82 -2.61 -18.40
C ASP A 56 -5.50 -3.02 -16.95
N ILE A 57 -6.54 -3.12 -16.12
CA ILE A 57 -6.44 -3.63 -14.75
C ILE A 57 -6.98 -5.05 -14.72
N GLY A 58 -6.06 -6.01 -14.73
CA GLY A 58 -6.35 -7.44 -14.62
C GLY A 58 -5.10 -8.22 -14.19
N PRO A 59 -5.20 -9.55 -14.00
CA PRO A 59 -4.09 -10.38 -13.56
C PRO A 59 -2.88 -10.33 -14.50
N TYR A 60 -3.10 -10.33 -15.82
CA TYR A 60 -2.04 -10.30 -16.83
C TYR A 60 -1.62 -8.88 -17.15
N GLU A 61 -2.57 -7.97 -17.33
CA GLU A 61 -2.32 -6.58 -17.68
C GLU A 61 -1.54 -5.85 -16.57
N SER A 62 -1.86 -6.12 -15.31
CA SER A 62 -1.09 -5.57 -14.18
C SER A 62 0.29 -6.20 -14.06
N ALA A 63 0.43 -7.50 -14.36
CA ALA A 63 1.71 -8.20 -14.31
C ALA A 63 2.68 -7.71 -15.40
N ASP A 64 2.18 -7.51 -16.62
CA ASP A 64 2.95 -6.98 -17.74
C ASP A 64 3.40 -5.54 -17.46
N ARG A 65 2.53 -4.72 -16.87
CA ARG A 65 2.90 -3.38 -16.38
C ARG A 65 4.03 -3.45 -15.33
N VAL A 66 3.93 -4.36 -14.37
CA VAL A 66 4.92 -4.52 -13.30
C VAL A 66 6.28 -4.93 -13.89
N TRP A 67 6.31 -5.92 -14.78
CA TRP A 67 7.54 -6.51 -15.29
C TRP A 67 8.01 -5.86 -16.60
N SER A 68 7.25 -6.02 -17.68
CA SER A 68 7.60 -5.62 -19.05
C SER A 68 7.69 -4.10 -19.22
N GLU A 69 6.84 -3.34 -18.52
CA GLU A 69 6.90 -1.86 -18.50
C GLU A 69 7.78 -1.29 -17.38
N TRP A 70 8.57 -2.13 -16.69
CA TRP A 70 9.55 -1.70 -15.68
C TRP A 70 8.98 -0.93 -14.47
N MET A 71 7.71 -1.16 -14.11
CA MET A 71 7.13 -0.48 -12.93
C MET A 71 7.51 -1.11 -11.59
N TRP A 72 8.11 -2.31 -11.56
CA TRP A 72 8.50 -2.98 -10.32
C TRP A 72 9.43 -2.16 -9.39
N PRO A 73 10.45 -1.39 -9.85
CA PRO A 73 11.29 -0.61 -8.94
C PRO A 73 10.48 0.51 -8.28
N LEU A 74 9.59 1.14 -9.06
CA LEU A 74 8.67 2.17 -8.56
C LEU A 74 7.76 1.57 -7.49
N TYR A 75 7.19 0.40 -7.73
CA TYR A 75 6.28 -0.25 -6.77
C TYR A 75 6.97 -0.69 -5.49
N ILE A 76 8.22 -1.17 -5.54
CA ILE A 76 8.98 -1.48 -4.31
C ILE A 76 9.17 -0.21 -3.47
N LEU A 77 9.64 0.87 -4.08
CA LEU A 77 9.91 2.13 -3.38
C LEU A 77 8.61 2.78 -2.87
N LEU A 78 7.55 2.73 -3.68
CA LEU A 78 6.23 3.26 -3.33
C LEU A 78 5.61 2.45 -2.19
N LEU A 79 5.70 1.11 -2.22
CA LEU A 79 5.22 0.23 -1.15
C LEU A 79 5.86 0.61 0.20
N LEU A 80 7.19 0.71 0.22
CA LEU A 80 7.90 1.15 1.43
C LEU A 80 7.46 2.54 1.87
N ALA A 81 7.43 3.51 0.93
CA ALA A 81 7.11 4.89 1.25
C ALA A 81 5.69 5.05 1.81
N VAL A 82 4.68 4.50 1.12
CA VAL A 82 3.27 4.64 1.50
C VAL A 82 2.96 3.89 2.79
N GLU A 83 3.53 2.72 2.99
CA GLU A 83 3.27 1.89 4.17
C GLU A 83 3.83 2.54 5.44
N PHE A 84 5.09 3.00 5.39
CA PHE A 84 5.66 3.78 6.50
C PHE A 84 4.94 5.12 6.67
N HIS A 85 4.59 5.83 5.61
CA HIS A 85 3.87 7.10 5.75
C HIS A 85 2.51 6.92 6.41
N GLY A 86 1.74 5.94 5.94
CA GLY A 86 0.36 5.67 6.34
C GLY A 86 0.30 5.18 7.78
N THR A 87 1.02 4.11 8.12
CA THR A 87 0.96 3.53 9.48
C THR A 87 1.49 4.47 10.55
N ILE A 88 2.60 5.17 10.28
CA ILE A 88 3.13 6.16 11.22
C ILE A 88 2.18 7.36 11.33
N GLY A 89 1.59 7.81 10.21
CA GLY A 89 0.58 8.86 10.19
C GLY A 89 -0.65 8.51 11.02
N LEU A 90 -1.17 7.28 10.87
CA LEU A 90 -2.31 6.78 11.62
C LEU A 90 -2.03 6.70 13.12
N TYR A 91 -0.88 6.14 13.53
CA TYR A 91 -0.43 6.15 14.92
C TYR A 91 -0.43 7.56 15.51
N ARG A 92 0.19 8.51 14.79
CA ARG A 92 0.26 9.91 15.23
C ARG A 92 -1.11 10.57 15.28
N LEU A 93 -2.00 10.23 14.36
CA LEU A 93 -3.36 10.75 14.34
C LEU A 93 -4.10 10.34 15.61
N CYS A 94 -4.04 9.06 15.98
CA CYS A 94 -4.65 8.53 17.20
C CYS A 94 -4.13 9.23 18.46
N VAL A 95 -2.80 9.37 18.59
CA VAL A 95 -2.18 10.02 19.77
C VAL A 95 -2.42 11.54 19.78
N LYS A 96 -2.45 12.18 18.61
CA LYS A 96 -2.66 13.64 18.50
C LYS A 96 -4.06 14.04 18.96
N TRP A 97 -5.06 13.23 18.65
CA TRP A 97 -6.46 13.50 18.97
C TRP A 97 -6.95 12.75 20.21
N GLY A 98 -6.09 11.94 20.83
CA GLY A 98 -6.41 11.20 22.06
C GLY A 98 -7.61 10.26 21.94
N TRP A 99 -7.92 9.76 20.73
CA TRP A 99 -9.14 8.98 20.48
C TRP A 99 -9.27 7.71 21.33
N PHE A 100 -8.15 7.20 21.84
CA PHE A 100 -8.10 5.95 22.61
C PHE A 100 -7.44 6.14 23.99
N ASP A 101 -7.25 7.38 24.43
CA ASP A 101 -6.44 7.70 25.62
C ASP A 101 -7.01 7.10 26.91
N GLY A 102 -8.35 7.09 27.04
CA GLY A 102 -9.04 6.50 28.18
C GLY A 102 -8.52 7.01 29.53
N GLU A 103 -8.48 6.13 30.52
CA GLU A 103 -7.97 6.46 31.86
C GLU A 103 -6.44 6.46 31.95
N ASN A 104 -5.74 5.77 31.03
CA ASN A 104 -4.28 5.68 31.04
C ASN A 104 -3.66 5.94 29.64
N PRO A 105 -3.50 7.22 29.26
CA PRO A 105 -2.98 7.61 27.94
C PRO A 105 -1.57 7.08 27.64
N LYS A 106 -0.74 6.90 28.68
CA LYS A 106 0.62 6.37 28.53
C LYS A 106 0.59 4.90 28.11
N ALA A 107 -0.26 4.09 28.73
CA ALA A 107 -0.45 2.70 28.37
C ALA A 107 -1.01 2.58 26.94
N THR A 108 -2.01 3.39 26.60
CA THR A 108 -2.56 3.46 25.24
C THR A 108 -1.48 3.78 24.21
N ARG A 109 -0.62 4.79 24.45
CA ARG A 109 0.45 5.15 23.51
C ARG A 109 1.41 3.98 23.25
N ILE A 110 1.77 3.21 24.28
CA ILE A 110 2.63 2.02 24.12
C ILE A 110 1.91 0.96 23.28
N ALA A 111 0.62 0.70 23.52
CA ALA A 111 -0.17 -0.25 22.75
C ALA A 111 -0.28 0.19 21.28
N LEU A 112 -0.59 1.46 21.01
CA LEU A 112 -0.67 2.01 19.66
C LEU A 112 0.65 1.90 18.90
N LYS A 113 1.80 2.06 19.57
CA LYS A 113 3.12 1.82 18.95
C LYS A 113 3.30 0.37 18.52
N LYS A 114 2.87 -0.60 19.34
CA LYS A 114 2.92 -2.04 19.01
C LYS A 114 2.01 -2.34 17.82
N VAL A 115 0.76 -1.89 17.87
CA VAL A 115 -0.22 -2.05 16.77
C VAL A 115 0.33 -1.46 15.48
N LYS A 116 0.89 -0.24 15.53
CA LYS A 116 1.52 0.39 14.36
C LYS A 116 2.58 -0.52 13.73
N TRP A 117 3.50 -1.09 14.52
CA TRP A 117 4.54 -1.97 13.98
C TRP A 117 3.99 -3.30 13.47
N ALA A 118 2.99 -3.88 14.14
CA ALA A 118 2.31 -5.08 13.67
C ALA A 118 1.67 -4.85 12.30
N LEU A 119 0.95 -3.73 12.12
CA LEU A 119 0.37 -3.34 10.83
C LEU A 119 1.43 -3.12 9.77
N THR A 120 2.51 -2.38 10.08
CA THR A 120 3.61 -2.16 9.14
C THR A 120 4.20 -3.48 8.64
N VAL A 121 4.50 -4.42 9.53
CA VAL A 121 5.08 -5.72 9.13
C VAL A 121 4.08 -6.53 8.31
N PHE A 122 2.83 -6.60 8.76
CA PHE A 122 1.78 -7.35 8.07
C PHE A 122 1.58 -6.86 6.63
N PHE A 123 1.39 -5.56 6.43
CA PHE A 123 1.16 -5.00 5.09
C PHE A 123 2.41 -5.00 4.21
N LEU A 124 3.61 -4.87 4.78
CA LEU A 124 4.84 -5.07 3.98
C LEU A 124 4.98 -6.50 3.50
N VAL A 125 4.77 -7.50 4.36
CA VAL A 125 4.84 -8.92 3.96
C VAL A 125 3.79 -9.21 2.89
N LEU A 126 2.54 -8.79 3.11
CA LEU A 126 1.46 -8.95 2.14
C LEU A 126 1.75 -8.22 0.82
N GLY A 127 2.24 -6.99 0.89
CA GLY A 127 2.57 -6.16 -0.27
C GLY A 127 3.71 -6.76 -1.10
N PHE A 128 4.79 -7.21 -0.47
CA PHE A 128 5.89 -7.86 -1.16
C PHE A 128 5.50 -9.22 -1.74
N ALA A 129 4.71 -10.02 -1.02
CA ALA A 129 4.18 -11.28 -1.55
C ALA A 129 3.31 -11.05 -2.79
N SER A 130 2.45 -10.02 -2.74
CA SER A 130 1.58 -9.66 -3.87
C SER A 130 2.40 -9.15 -5.06
N LEU A 131 3.39 -8.28 -4.82
CA LEU A 131 4.28 -7.77 -5.87
C LEU A 131 5.10 -8.90 -6.51
N ALA A 132 5.62 -9.83 -5.70
CA ALA A 132 6.35 -10.99 -6.19
C ALA A 132 5.47 -11.88 -7.07
N ALA A 133 4.18 -12.04 -6.74
CA ALA A 133 3.23 -12.76 -7.58
C ALA A 133 3.06 -12.10 -8.96
N TYR A 134 2.87 -10.78 -9.01
CA TYR A 134 2.78 -10.06 -10.28
C TYR A 134 4.09 -10.05 -11.08
N MET A 135 5.24 -9.91 -10.41
CA MET A 135 6.55 -10.03 -11.07
C MET A 135 6.72 -11.41 -11.69
N LYS A 136 6.34 -12.49 -10.97
CA LYS A 136 6.41 -13.86 -11.49
C LYS A 136 5.56 -14.04 -12.75
N ILE A 137 4.29 -13.61 -12.72
CA ILE A 137 3.39 -13.71 -13.88
C ILE A 137 3.96 -12.90 -15.06
N GLY A 138 4.45 -11.69 -14.82
CA GLY A 138 5.02 -10.84 -15.87
C GLY A 138 6.30 -11.41 -16.48
N MET A 139 7.15 -12.05 -15.66
CA MET A 139 8.32 -12.80 -16.12
C MET A 139 7.92 -13.96 -17.03
N GLU A 140 6.92 -14.74 -16.63
CA GLU A 140 6.40 -15.88 -17.41
C GLU A 140 5.80 -15.40 -18.74
N ASN A 141 5.02 -14.32 -18.72
CA ASN A 141 4.46 -13.72 -19.94
C ASN A 141 5.55 -13.25 -20.90
N ALA A 142 6.59 -12.58 -20.39
CA ALA A 142 7.72 -12.12 -21.19
C ALA A 142 8.50 -13.30 -21.79
N ALA A 143 8.73 -14.36 -21.02
CA ALA A 143 9.44 -15.56 -21.48
C ALA A 143 8.65 -16.34 -22.54
N ASN A 144 7.33 -16.40 -22.41
CA ASN A 144 6.44 -17.13 -23.32
C ASN A 144 6.02 -16.32 -24.55
N GLY A 145 6.40 -15.04 -24.66
CA GLY A 145 5.98 -14.15 -25.74
C GLY A 145 4.48 -13.80 -25.71
N THR A 146 3.84 -13.89 -24.54
CA THR A 146 2.40 -13.67 -24.35
C THR A 146 2.07 -12.30 -23.75
N VAL A 147 3.03 -11.36 -23.74
CA VAL A 147 2.82 -9.98 -23.26
C VAL A 147 1.66 -9.33 -24.02
N GLY A 148 0.74 -8.71 -23.28
CA GLY A 148 -0.46 -8.07 -23.82
C GLY A 148 -1.66 -8.99 -24.02
N GLN A 149 -1.53 -10.29 -23.73
CA GLN A 149 -2.69 -11.19 -23.69
C GLN A 149 -3.60 -10.84 -22.51
N LYS A 150 -4.89 -10.67 -22.79
CA LYS A 150 -5.88 -10.37 -21.75
C LYS A 150 -6.28 -11.64 -21.00
N TYR A 151 -6.49 -11.50 -19.69
CA TYR A 151 -6.95 -12.60 -18.87
C TYR A 151 -8.37 -13.01 -19.28
N THR A 152 -8.56 -14.28 -19.64
CA THR A 152 -9.88 -14.87 -19.89
C THR A 152 -10.29 -15.67 -18.65
N PRO A 153 -11.35 -15.26 -17.93
CA PRO A 153 -11.79 -16.00 -16.74
C PRO A 153 -12.22 -17.43 -17.10
N SER A 154 -11.64 -18.43 -16.44
CA SER A 154 -12.00 -19.85 -16.61
C SER A 154 -13.27 -20.25 -15.83
N ALA A 155 -14.13 -19.28 -15.50
CA ALA A 155 -15.26 -19.50 -14.61
C ALA A 155 -16.10 -20.71 -15.06
N LYS A 156 -16.10 -21.77 -14.25
CA LYS A 156 -17.08 -22.84 -14.38
C LYS A 156 -18.44 -22.24 -14.09
N VAL A 157 -19.24 -22.01 -15.12
CA VAL A 157 -20.67 -21.75 -14.97
C VAL A 157 -21.25 -23.00 -14.30
N MET A 158 -21.64 -22.90 -13.03
CA MET A 158 -22.48 -23.94 -12.42
C MET A 158 -23.87 -23.78 -13.00
N GLU A 159 -24.18 -24.52 -14.06
CA GLU A 159 -25.56 -24.71 -14.49
C GLU A 159 -26.31 -25.46 -13.39
N PHE A 160 -27.05 -24.73 -12.56
CA PHE A 160 -28.04 -25.33 -11.69
C PHE A 160 -29.23 -25.74 -12.56
N ASN A 161 -29.24 -26.99 -13.02
CA ASN A 161 -30.43 -27.61 -13.59
C ASN A 161 -31.46 -27.83 -12.47
N ILE A 162 -32.21 -26.78 -12.13
CA ILE A 162 -33.35 -26.90 -11.23
C ILE A 162 -34.44 -27.67 -11.97
N THR A 163 -34.51 -28.97 -11.74
CA THR A 163 -35.63 -29.78 -12.20
C THR A 163 -36.83 -29.44 -11.31
N ASN A 164 -37.60 -28.43 -11.72
CA ASN A 164 -38.91 -28.22 -11.13
C ASN A 164 -39.77 -29.43 -11.47
N LYS A 165 -39.86 -30.40 -10.55
CA LYS A 165 -40.95 -31.36 -10.57
C LYS A 165 -42.23 -30.55 -10.41
N SER A 166 -42.92 -30.34 -11.52
CA SER A 166 -44.33 -29.95 -11.55
C SER A 166 -45.07 -30.92 -10.61
N VAL A 167 -45.39 -30.45 -9.42
CA VAL A 167 -46.30 -31.17 -8.53
C VAL A 167 -47.66 -30.98 -9.17
N GLY A 168 -48.20 -32.09 -9.68
CA GLY A 168 -49.39 -32.12 -10.51
C GLY A 168 -50.55 -31.32 -9.91
N GLY A 169 -51.31 -30.71 -10.81
CA GLY A 169 -52.54 -29.98 -10.49
C GLY A 169 -53.45 -30.83 -9.60
N ILE A 170 -53.85 -30.25 -8.49
CA ILE A 170 -54.92 -30.77 -7.65
C ILE A 170 -56.21 -30.46 -8.41
N ALA A 171 -56.94 -31.51 -8.78
CA ALA A 171 -58.26 -31.46 -9.40
C ALA A 171 -59.31 -30.88 -8.44
#